data_AF-A0A7Y6UHZ0-F1
#
_entry.id   AF-A0A7Y6UHZ0-F1
#
_cell.length_a   1.000
_cell.length_b   1.000
_cell.length_c   1.000
_cell.angle_alpha   90.00
_cell.angle_beta   90.00
_cell.angle_gamma   90.00
#
_symmetry.space_group_name_H-M   'P 1'
#
loop_
_entity.id
_entity.type
_entity.pdbx_description
1 polymer ?
#
loop_
_entity_poly.entity_id
_entity_poly.type
_entity_poly.pdbx_seq_one_letter_code
_entity_poly.pdbx_strand_id
1 'polypeptide(L)'
;SDIELRKRERFAAGFLVALAAALVVLAAGARCTPLRAGLTGFVAVASFAGAATMGQGLWQATTALPFLAGALATLAWRERSPRLGTLAAVATPTLLVLAVMLRPTIGPLAGGLGLVWLVHARPRTWRGWLAAVAVMLAATAPLVVWNAIHLYSPFPIGQWKANKRMAETAVFSISHVANGIAGLVASPGRGLVWFAPIVAVGFVRGVRPHPSAPDHPWRLAAVGMLLQLVAMALFFKWHGGQAFGPRLLAETTWVATFLALGTRIDDRARHLVTVAAVVTCVVGLLGLYGWRPQQWELRRVPDVHADALWDFGDSPLSAMFVYRDHRAGGHDAPPTHGIECRADGTLRSF
;
A
#
# COMPACT_ATOMS: atom_id res chain seq x y z
N SER A 1 17.02 6.30 -24.28
CA SER A 1 17.25 4.88 -23.94
C SER A 1 16.35 4.49 -22.78
N ASP A 2 16.02 3.21 -22.64
CA ASP A 2 15.19 2.68 -21.54
C ASP A 2 15.76 2.98 -20.14
N ILE A 3 17.07 3.22 -20.07
CA ILE A 3 17.77 3.57 -18.83
C ILE A 3 17.32 4.94 -18.33
N GLU A 4 17.27 5.95 -19.22
CA GLU A 4 16.86 7.31 -18.85
C GLU A 4 15.39 7.38 -18.47
N LEU A 5 14.52 6.62 -19.15
CA LEU A 5 13.11 6.51 -18.77
C LEU A 5 12.95 5.92 -17.37
N ARG A 6 13.62 4.79 -17.07
CA ARG A 6 13.60 4.15 -15.75
C ARG A 6 14.13 5.06 -14.64
N LYS A 7 15.15 5.88 -14.92
CA LYS A 7 15.65 6.90 -13.97
C LYS A 7 14.58 7.94 -13.66
N ARG A 8 13.89 8.47 -14.68
CA ARG A 8 12.81 9.45 -14.52
C ARG A 8 11.63 8.88 -13.75
N GLU A 9 11.24 7.64 -14.05
CA GLU A 9 10.16 6.93 -13.34
C GLU A 9 10.48 6.76 -11.85
N ARG A 10 11.71 6.32 -11.53
CA ARG A 10 12.17 6.20 -10.13
C ARG A 10 12.21 7.54 -9.41
N PHE A 11 12.68 8.58 -10.09
CA PHE A 11 12.69 9.93 -9.53
C PHE A 11 11.26 10.42 -9.22
N ALA A 12 10.34 10.28 -10.17
CA ALA A 12 8.93 10.63 -9.98
C ALA A 12 8.30 9.81 -8.85
N ALA A 13 8.59 8.50 -8.80
CA ALA A 13 8.11 7.62 -7.74
C ALA A 13 8.61 8.04 -6.36
N GLY A 14 9.90 8.32 -6.22
CA GLY A 14 10.51 8.84 -5.00
C GLY A 14 9.90 10.17 -4.56
N PHE A 15 9.66 11.09 -5.50
CA PHE A 15 8.99 12.36 -5.23
C PHE A 15 7.56 12.17 -4.70
N LEU A 16 6.77 11.31 -5.33
CA LEU A 16 5.39 11.02 -4.88
C LEU A 16 5.37 10.35 -3.49
N VAL A 17 6.30 9.45 -3.21
CA VAL A 17 6.46 8.85 -1.87
C VAL A 17 6.83 9.91 -0.83
N ALA A 18 7.73 10.84 -1.15
CA ALA A 18 8.10 11.94 -0.26
C ALA A 18 6.91 12.91 -0.02
N LEU A 19 6.14 13.23 -1.06
CA LEU A 19 4.92 14.03 -0.95
C LEU A 19 3.89 13.33 -0.04
N ALA A 20 3.64 12.04 -0.25
CA ALA A 20 2.75 11.27 0.61
C ALA A 20 3.25 11.26 2.07
N ALA A 21 4.55 11.18 2.29
CA ALA A 21 5.14 11.25 3.63
C ALA A 21 4.86 12.58 4.31
N ALA A 22 5.08 13.70 3.59
CA ALA A 22 4.76 15.02 4.09
C ALA A 22 3.26 15.14 4.45
N LEU A 23 2.36 14.58 3.63
CA LEU A 23 0.93 14.56 3.91
C LEU A 23 0.59 13.69 5.15
N VAL A 24 1.25 12.55 5.34
CA VAL A 24 1.10 11.75 6.57
C VAL A 24 1.65 12.47 7.80
N VAL A 25 2.78 13.19 7.68
CA VAL A 25 3.30 14.06 8.76
C VAL A 25 2.27 15.13 9.10
N LEU A 26 1.67 15.79 8.09
CA LEU A 26 0.61 16.76 8.30
C LEU A 26 -0.60 16.13 8.99
N ALA A 27 -1.04 14.95 8.57
CA ALA A 27 -2.13 14.21 9.22
C ALA A 27 -1.84 13.95 10.69
N ALA A 28 -0.66 13.42 11.00
CA ALA A 28 -0.22 13.12 12.36
C ALA A 28 -0.06 14.40 13.21
N GLY A 29 0.45 15.48 12.62
CA GLY A 29 0.61 16.78 13.28
C GLY A 29 -0.70 17.42 13.75
N ALA A 30 -1.83 17.05 13.16
CA ALA A 30 -3.14 17.47 13.66
C ALA A 30 -3.46 16.87 15.05
N ARG A 31 -2.84 15.74 15.41
CA ARG A 31 -3.23 14.90 16.56
C ARG A 31 -2.12 14.68 17.59
N CYS A 32 -0.86 14.90 17.23
CA CYS A 32 0.29 14.65 18.11
C CYS A 32 1.38 15.71 17.98
N THR A 33 2.48 15.53 18.72
CA THR A 33 3.64 16.43 18.72
C THR A 33 4.41 16.39 17.37
N PRO A 34 5.13 17.46 16.98
CA PRO A 34 5.91 17.50 15.74
C PRO A 34 6.90 16.33 15.58
N LEU A 35 7.61 15.95 16.65
CA LEU A 35 8.55 14.83 16.61
C LEU A 35 7.85 13.52 16.20
N ARG A 36 6.72 13.21 16.83
CA ARG A 36 5.92 12.01 16.51
C ARG A 36 5.32 12.06 15.11
N ALA A 37 4.91 13.25 14.65
CA ALA A 37 4.46 13.43 13.29
C ALA A 37 5.58 13.13 12.29
N GLY A 38 6.79 13.66 12.52
CA GLY A 38 7.98 13.35 11.74
C GLY A 38 8.33 11.86 11.74
N LEU A 39 8.30 11.22 12.92
CA LEU A 39 8.52 9.76 13.04
C LEU A 39 7.45 8.95 12.28
N THR A 40 6.20 9.39 12.25
CA THR A 40 5.13 8.73 11.49
C THR A 40 5.45 8.74 10.00
N GLY A 41 5.86 9.90 9.46
CA GLY A 41 6.29 10.02 8.06
C GLY A 41 7.54 9.19 7.75
N PHE A 42 8.54 9.24 8.64
CA PHE A 42 9.76 8.45 8.51
C PHE A 42 9.46 6.94 8.47
N VAL A 43 8.66 6.42 9.40
CA VAL A 43 8.28 4.99 9.44
C VAL A 43 7.50 4.60 8.20
N ALA A 44 6.60 5.45 7.69
CA ALA A 44 5.86 5.18 6.46
C ALA A 44 6.80 5.04 5.25
N VAL A 45 7.77 5.95 5.11
CA VAL A 45 8.77 5.91 4.01
C VAL A 45 9.75 4.76 4.16
N ALA A 46 10.23 4.50 5.38
CA ALA A 46 11.23 3.48 5.67
C ALA A 46 10.62 2.05 5.73
N SER A 47 9.30 1.91 5.75
CA SER A 47 8.62 0.60 5.67
C SER A 47 8.84 -0.08 4.30
N PHE A 48 8.54 -1.38 4.21
CA PHE A 48 8.56 -2.09 2.92
C PHE A 48 7.67 -1.40 1.87
N ALA A 49 6.55 -0.81 2.30
CA ALA A 49 5.59 -0.15 1.44
C ALA A 49 6.13 1.17 0.86
N GLY A 50 7.06 1.84 1.55
CA GLY A 50 7.58 3.14 1.15
C GLY A 50 8.66 3.04 0.07
N ALA A 51 9.89 3.45 0.40
CA ALA A 51 10.98 3.57 -0.55
C ALA A 51 11.35 2.22 -1.21
N ALA A 52 11.23 1.11 -0.48
CA ALA A 52 11.60 -0.23 -0.96
C ALA A 52 10.66 -0.77 -2.04
N THR A 53 9.37 -0.41 -2.01
CA THR A 53 8.38 -0.89 -3.00
C THR A 53 7.86 0.23 -3.88
N MET A 54 7.19 1.23 -3.28
CA MET A 54 6.56 2.31 -4.05
C MET A 54 7.57 3.32 -4.58
N GLY A 55 8.75 3.47 -3.94
CA GLY A 55 9.82 4.35 -4.41
C GLY A 55 10.63 3.81 -5.59
N GLN A 56 10.48 2.53 -5.93
CA GLN A 56 11.31 1.87 -6.96
C GLN A 56 10.76 1.98 -8.38
N GLY A 57 9.52 2.47 -8.55
CA GLY A 57 8.89 2.60 -9.85
C GLY A 57 7.56 3.33 -9.79
N LEU A 58 7.14 3.85 -10.95
CA LEU A 58 5.90 4.60 -11.06
C LEU A 58 4.73 3.64 -11.31
N TRP A 59 4.20 3.08 -10.23
CA TRP A 59 3.05 2.19 -10.27
C TRP A 59 1.77 2.95 -9.92
N GLN A 60 0.61 2.35 -10.19
CA GLN A 60 -0.67 2.88 -9.72
C GLN A 60 -0.73 3.09 -8.21
N ALA A 61 -0.04 2.23 -7.45
CA ALA A 61 0.15 2.37 -6.01
C ALA A 61 0.77 3.72 -5.66
N THR A 62 1.90 4.00 -6.28
CA THR A 62 2.72 5.19 -6.06
C THR A 62 1.97 6.45 -6.46
N THR A 63 1.20 6.41 -7.54
CA THR A 63 0.41 7.58 -8.00
C THR A 63 -0.84 7.82 -7.16
N ALA A 64 -1.50 6.78 -6.66
CA ALA A 64 -2.67 6.90 -5.79
C ALA A 64 -2.32 7.36 -4.35
N LEU A 65 -1.11 7.03 -3.89
CA LEU A 65 -0.70 7.22 -2.50
C LEU A 65 -0.78 8.67 -1.99
N PRO A 66 -0.31 9.72 -2.72
CA PRO A 66 -0.45 11.10 -2.26
C PRO A 66 -1.91 11.53 -2.07
N PHE A 67 -2.82 11.05 -2.91
CA PHE A 67 -4.24 11.36 -2.79
C PHE A 67 -4.84 10.69 -1.55
N LEU A 68 -4.51 9.43 -1.28
CA LEU A 68 -4.92 8.74 -0.06
C LEU A 68 -4.36 9.42 1.20
N ALA A 69 -3.07 9.77 1.20
CA ALA A 69 -2.42 10.48 2.31
C ALA A 69 -2.98 11.90 2.50
N GLY A 70 -3.32 12.59 1.41
CA GLY A 70 -3.97 13.90 1.44
C GLY A 70 -5.40 13.82 2.00
N ALA A 71 -6.16 12.80 1.63
CA ALA A 71 -7.47 12.53 2.23
C ALA A 71 -7.35 12.29 3.74
N LEU A 72 -6.34 11.52 4.15
CA LEU A 72 -6.04 11.30 5.56
C LEU A 72 -5.70 12.60 6.30
N ALA A 73 -4.87 13.46 5.69
CA ALA A 73 -4.47 14.75 6.24
C ALA A 73 -5.65 15.71 6.39
N THR A 74 -6.43 15.88 5.33
CA THR A 74 -7.63 16.75 5.33
C THR A 74 -8.66 16.28 6.36
N LEU A 75 -8.87 14.97 6.48
CA LEU A 75 -9.74 14.37 7.48
C LEU A 75 -9.23 14.62 8.92
N ALA A 76 -7.93 14.45 9.18
CA ALA A 76 -7.36 14.69 10.50
C ALA A 76 -7.40 16.17 10.92
N TRP A 77 -7.13 17.09 9.99
CA TRP A 77 -7.18 18.54 10.25
C TRP A 77 -8.59 19.10 10.40
N ARG A 78 -9.58 18.46 9.76
CA ARG A 78 -11.00 18.77 9.95
C ARG A 78 -11.41 18.69 11.41
N GLU A 79 -10.97 17.65 12.11
CA GLU A 79 -11.28 17.46 13.54
C GLU A 79 -10.64 18.52 14.42
N ARG A 80 -9.44 19.01 14.05
CA ARG A 80 -8.69 20.00 14.81
C ARG A 80 -9.20 21.43 14.60
N SER A 81 -9.61 21.79 13.38
CA SER A 81 -9.92 23.17 13.01
C SER A 81 -11.28 23.28 12.30
N PRO A 82 -12.31 23.86 12.94
CA PRO A 82 -13.61 24.10 12.30
C PRO A 82 -13.52 24.95 11.03
N ARG A 83 -12.57 25.89 10.96
CA ARG A 83 -12.36 26.77 9.79
C ARG A 83 -11.93 25.98 8.55
N LEU A 84 -11.12 24.94 8.74
CA LEU A 84 -10.73 24.02 7.67
C LEU A 84 -11.83 23.02 7.34
N GLY A 85 -12.94 23.02 8.10
CA GLY A 85 -14.03 22.07 7.97
C GLY A 85 -14.68 22.06 6.59
N THR A 86 -14.87 23.23 5.97
CA THR A 86 -15.45 23.34 4.61
C THR A 86 -14.49 22.82 3.54
N LEU A 87 -13.22 23.23 3.60
CA LEU A 87 -12.20 22.76 2.66
C LEU A 87 -12.04 21.24 2.77
N ALA A 88 -11.92 20.71 3.99
CA ALA A 88 -11.81 19.27 4.22
C ALA A 88 -13.08 18.50 3.85
N ALA A 89 -14.27 19.12 3.98
CA ALA A 89 -15.53 18.51 3.54
C ALA A 89 -15.54 18.25 2.04
N VAL A 90 -14.90 19.10 1.23
CA VAL A 90 -14.81 18.94 -0.22
C VAL A 90 -13.57 18.16 -0.65
N ALA A 91 -12.42 18.45 -0.05
CA ALA A 91 -11.14 17.86 -0.43
C ALA A 91 -11.07 16.36 -0.10
N THR A 92 -11.54 15.93 1.07
CA THR A 92 -11.46 14.52 1.48
C THR A 92 -12.14 13.57 0.46
N PRO A 93 -13.43 13.73 0.10
CA PRO A 93 -14.07 12.81 -0.85
C PRO A 93 -13.44 12.91 -2.25
N THR A 94 -13.05 14.11 -2.69
CA THR A 94 -12.36 14.31 -3.98
C THR A 94 -11.06 13.50 -4.05
N LEU A 95 -10.22 13.62 -3.01
CA LEU A 95 -8.94 12.91 -2.93
C LEU A 95 -9.14 11.40 -2.82
N LEU A 96 -10.13 10.92 -2.06
CA LEU A 96 -10.44 9.48 -1.98
C LEU A 96 -10.87 8.93 -3.34
N VAL A 97 -11.74 9.62 -4.08
CA VAL A 97 -12.18 9.16 -5.41
C VAL A 97 -11.03 9.19 -6.41
N LEU A 98 -10.19 10.23 -6.41
CA LEU A 98 -8.98 10.24 -7.24
C LEU A 98 -8.06 9.05 -6.95
N ALA A 99 -7.85 8.75 -5.67
CA ALA A 99 -7.02 7.61 -5.26
C ALA A 99 -7.62 6.28 -5.79
N VAL A 100 -8.94 6.08 -5.68
CA VAL A 100 -9.64 4.89 -6.20
C VAL A 100 -9.62 4.83 -7.72
N MET A 101 -9.79 5.97 -8.42
CA MET A 101 -9.73 6.01 -9.89
C MET A 101 -8.35 5.64 -10.42
N LEU A 102 -7.28 6.04 -9.71
CA LEU A 102 -5.90 5.70 -10.05
C LEU A 102 -5.56 4.24 -9.71
N ARG A 103 -6.08 3.72 -8.60
CA ARG A 103 -5.88 2.33 -8.16
C ARG A 103 -7.17 1.74 -7.56
N PRO A 104 -8.02 1.07 -8.35
CA PRO A 104 -9.32 0.60 -7.88
C PRO A 104 -9.24 -0.38 -6.70
N THR A 105 -8.13 -1.11 -6.60
CA THR A 105 -7.90 -2.08 -5.53
C THR A 105 -7.86 -1.46 -4.14
N ILE A 106 -7.67 -0.14 -3.98
CA ILE A 106 -7.73 0.52 -2.66
C ILE A 106 -9.16 0.90 -2.22
N GLY A 107 -10.18 0.59 -3.03
CA GLY A 107 -11.58 0.93 -2.78
C GLY A 107 -12.06 0.60 -1.36
N PRO A 108 -11.83 -0.61 -0.82
CA PRO A 108 -12.21 -0.95 0.55
C PRO A 108 -11.59 -0.03 1.62
N LEU A 109 -10.29 0.26 1.49
CA LEU A 109 -9.58 1.16 2.42
C LEU A 109 -10.09 2.60 2.32
N ALA A 110 -10.27 3.11 1.09
CA ALA A 110 -10.82 4.43 0.83
C ALA A 110 -12.28 4.55 1.33
N GLY A 111 -13.07 3.48 1.19
CA GLY A 111 -14.43 3.39 1.72
C GLY A 111 -14.47 3.50 3.25
N GLY A 112 -13.56 2.82 3.95
CA GLY A 112 -13.41 2.97 5.41
C GLY A 112 -13.16 4.43 5.82
N LEU A 113 -12.19 5.11 5.16
CA LEU A 113 -11.93 6.54 5.38
C LEU A 113 -13.10 7.44 4.97
N GLY A 114 -13.82 7.08 3.91
CA GLY A 114 -15.03 7.75 3.47
C GLY A 114 -16.14 7.68 4.52
N LEU A 115 -16.30 6.54 5.20
CA LEU A 115 -17.21 6.39 6.33
C LEU A 115 -16.77 7.23 7.54
N VAL A 116 -15.46 7.31 7.84
CA VAL A 116 -14.95 8.25 8.86
C VAL A 116 -15.33 9.69 8.50
N TRP A 117 -15.15 10.05 7.23
CA TRP A 117 -15.53 11.37 6.73
C TRP A 117 -17.04 11.61 6.83
N LEU A 118 -17.89 10.63 6.49
CA LEU A 118 -19.35 10.71 6.57
C LEU A 118 -19.84 10.93 8.00
N VAL A 119 -19.29 10.19 8.98
CA VAL A 119 -19.66 10.35 10.39
C VAL A 119 -19.30 11.76 10.90
N HIS A 120 -18.20 12.34 10.42
CA HIS A 120 -17.84 13.72 10.72
C HIS A 120 -18.49 14.76 9.81
N ALA A 121 -19.02 14.33 8.67
CA ALA A 121 -19.82 15.15 7.80
C ALA A 121 -21.15 15.40 8.49
N ARG A 122 -21.16 16.44 9.31
CA ARG A 122 -22.36 17.23 9.57
C ARG A 122 -22.45 18.27 8.46
N PRO A 123 -22.99 17.93 7.27
CA PRO A 123 -23.30 18.94 6.27
C PRO A 123 -24.30 19.90 6.91
N ARG A 124 -23.83 21.08 7.33
CA ARG A 124 -24.76 22.11 7.82
C ARG A 124 -25.68 22.60 6.70
N THR A 125 -25.33 22.35 5.42
CA THR A 125 -26.13 22.73 4.24
C THR A 125 -25.93 21.75 3.07
N TRP A 126 -27.00 21.50 2.30
CA TRP A 126 -26.97 20.74 1.02
C TRP A 126 -26.01 21.34 -0.02
N ARG A 127 -25.78 22.65 0.04
CA ARG A 127 -24.83 23.35 -0.85
C ARG A 127 -23.40 22.83 -0.69
N GLY A 128 -22.98 22.51 0.53
CA GLY A 128 -21.66 21.92 0.78
C GLY A 128 -21.49 20.55 0.12
N TRP A 129 -22.55 19.75 0.08
CA TRP A 129 -22.57 18.47 -0.64
C TRP A 129 -22.45 18.65 -2.14
N LEU A 130 -23.24 19.55 -2.72
CA LEU A 130 -23.17 19.82 -4.16
C LEU A 130 -21.79 20.33 -4.57
N ALA A 131 -21.18 21.21 -3.77
CA ALA A 131 -19.82 21.67 -4.02
C ALA A 131 -18.82 20.50 -3.96
N ALA A 132 -18.94 19.59 -2.98
CA ALA A 132 -18.09 18.41 -2.87
C ALA A 132 -18.24 17.49 -4.10
N VAL A 133 -19.47 17.21 -4.51
CA VAL A 133 -19.77 16.39 -5.69
C VAL A 133 -19.25 17.07 -6.97
N ALA A 134 -19.49 18.36 -7.14
CA ALA A 134 -19.04 19.10 -8.33
C ALA A 134 -17.51 19.10 -8.46
N VAL A 135 -16.78 19.38 -7.36
CA VAL A 135 -15.31 19.35 -7.36
C VAL A 135 -14.79 17.94 -7.60
N MET A 136 -15.41 16.93 -7.00
CA MET A 136 -15.07 15.53 -7.22
C MET A 136 -15.25 15.13 -8.69
N LEU A 137 -16.38 15.49 -9.32
CA LEU A 137 -16.65 15.21 -10.72
C LEU A 137 -15.66 15.94 -11.64
N ALA A 138 -15.40 17.22 -11.37
CA ALA A 138 -14.44 18.01 -12.15
C ALA A 138 -13.01 17.44 -12.06
N ALA A 139 -12.57 17.06 -10.86
CA ALA A 139 -11.24 16.49 -10.64
C ALA A 139 -11.06 15.11 -11.28
N THR A 140 -12.14 14.31 -11.34
CA THR A 140 -12.11 12.95 -11.88
C THR A 140 -12.39 12.87 -13.38
N ALA A 141 -12.98 13.91 -13.97
CA ALA A 141 -13.32 13.96 -15.39
C ALA A 141 -12.15 13.61 -16.32
N PRO A 142 -10.91 14.11 -16.14
CA PRO A 142 -9.79 13.73 -17.01
C PRO A 142 -9.49 12.22 -16.98
N LEU A 143 -9.58 11.58 -15.79
CA LEU A 143 -9.37 10.14 -15.65
C LEU A 143 -10.51 9.35 -16.29
N VAL A 144 -11.75 9.82 -16.13
CA VAL A 144 -12.94 9.22 -16.76
C VAL A 144 -12.82 9.27 -18.27
N VAL A 145 -12.45 10.42 -18.84
CA VAL A 145 -12.24 10.60 -20.29
C VAL A 145 -11.09 9.71 -20.77
N TRP A 146 -9.96 9.71 -20.06
CA TRP A 146 -8.82 8.86 -20.39
C TRP A 146 -9.19 7.37 -20.43
N ASN A 147 -9.89 6.89 -19.40
CA ASN A 147 -10.36 5.51 -19.31
C ASN A 147 -11.39 5.20 -20.42
N ALA A 148 -12.31 6.12 -20.71
CA ALA A 148 -13.30 5.91 -21.77
C ALA A 148 -12.63 5.74 -23.14
N ILE A 149 -11.60 6.54 -23.44
CA ILE A 149 -10.87 6.49 -24.70
C ILE A 149 -9.96 5.25 -24.78
N HIS A 150 -9.16 4.98 -23.74
CA HIS A 150 -8.09 3.99 -23.81
C HIS A 150 -8.47 2.61 -23.28
N LEU A 151 -9.46 2.54 -22.38
CA LEU A 151 -9.91 1.31 -21.73
C LEU A 151 -11.34 0.91 -22.13
N TYR A 152 -11.99 1.70 -22.99
CA TYR A 152 -13.38 1.51 -23.42
C TYR A 152 -14.35 1.39 -22.24
N SER A 153 -14.10 2.15 -21.16
CA SER A 153 -14.95 2.22 -19.97
C SER A 153 -14.68 3.53 -19.24
N PRO A 154 -15.71 4.28 -18.79
CA PRO A 154 -15.49 5.49 -17.99
C PRO A 154 -14.92 5.19 -16.60
N PHE A 155 -15.01 3.94 -16.17
CA PHE A 155 -14.48 3.46 -14.91
C PHE A 155 -13.16 2.73 -15.14
N PRO A 156 -12.30 2.62 -14.12
CA PRO A 156 -11.02 1.91 -14.20
C PRO A 156 -11.19 0.37 -14.24
N ILE A 157 -12.28 -0.11 -14.86
CA ILE A 157 -12.62 -1.53 -15.07
C ILE A 157 -11.82 -2.11 -16.25
N GLY A 158 -11.16 -1.31 -17.08
CA GLY A 158 -10.29 -1.84 -18.15
C GLY A 158 -9.23 -2.83 -17.64
N GLN A 159 -8.67 -2.56 -16.46
CA GLN A 159 -7.71 -3.44 -15.81
C GLN A 159 -8.31 -4.79 -15.40
N TRP A 160 -9.62 -4.81 -15.11
CA TRP A 160 -10.36 -6.03 -14.86
C TRP A 160 -10.32 -6.97 -16.06
N LYS A 161 -10.46 -6.43 -17.28
CA LYS A 161 -10.41 -7.24 -18.51
C LYS A 161 -9.03 -7.87 -18.69
N ALA A 162 -7.95 -7.13 -18.43
CA ALA A 162 -6.59 -7.66 -18.46
C ALA A 162 -6.38 -8.75 -17.41
N ASN A 163 -6.80 -8.50 -16.16
CA ASN A 163 -6.73 -9.48 -15.08
C ASN A 163 -7.56 -10.73 -15.37
N LYS A 164 -8.73 -10.60 -16.02
CA LYS A 164 -9.56 -11.74 -16.42
C LYS A 164 -8.90 -12.60 -17.50
N ARG A 165 -8.05 -12.03 -18.35
CA ARG A 165 -7.25 -12.81 -19.32
C ARG A 165 -6.11 -13.56 -18.65
N MET A 166 -5.58 -13.03 -17.55
CA MET A 166 -4.51 -13.67 -16.78
C MET A 166 -5.04 -14.69 -15.76
N ALA A 167 -6.22 -14.45 -15.20
CA ALA A 167 -6.87 -15.36 -14.28
C ALA A 167 -7.49 -16.50 -15.09
N GLU A 168 -6.94 -17.71 -14.98
CA GLU A 168 -7.44 -18.90 -15.66
C GLU A 168 -8.90 -19.24 -15.31
N THR A 169 -9.36 -18.80 -14.13
CA THR A 169 -10.70 -19.10 -13.60
C THR A 169 -11.48 -17.82 -13.25
N ALA A 170 -11.14 -17.19 -12.13
CA ALA A 170 -11.80 -16.01 -11.60
C ALA A 170 -10.80 -15.04 -10.98
N VAL A 171 -11.00 -13.74 -11.19
CA VAL A 171 -10.13 -12.69 -10.63
C VAL A 171 -10.23 -12.63 -9.11
N PHE A 172 -11.42 -12.88 -8.56
CA PHE A 172 -11.65 -13.08 -7.14
C PHE A 172 -12.25 -14.47 -6.89
N SER A 173 -11.72 -15.21 -5.94
CA SER A 173 -12.23 -16.53 -5.57
C SER A 173 -12.31 -16.72 -4.06
N ILE A 174 -13.46 -17.19 -3.58
CA ILE A 174 -13.67 -17.54 -2.17
C ILE A 174 -12.74 -18.70 -1.75
N SER A 175 -12.41 -19.61 -2.68
CA SER A 175 -11.49 -20.73 -2.40
C SER A 175 -10.10 -20.25 -1.97
N HIS A 176 -9.70 -19.04 -2.34
CA HIS A 176 -8.39 -18.48 -1.99
C HIS A 176 -8.38 -17.75 -0.66
N VAL A 177 -9.53 -17.44 -0.06
CA VAL A 177 -9.61 -16.54 1.10
C VAL A 177 -8.76 -17.04 2.27
N ALA A 178 -8.88 -18.31 2.63
CA ALA A 178 -8.14 -18.87 3.76
C ALA A 178 -6.62 -18.79 3.52
N ASN A 179 -6.15 -19.26 2.37
CA ASN A 179 -4.72 -19.22 2.01
C ASN A 179 -4.21 -17.79 1.82
N GLY A 180 -5.00 -16.92 1.20
CA GLY A 180 -4.68 -15.52 0.96
C GLY A 180 -4.59 -14.72 2.26
N ILE A 181 -5.50 -14.95 3.23
CA ILE A 181 -5.41 -14.33 4.56
C ILE A 181 -4.19 -14.87 5.29
N ALA A 182 -4.02 -16.19 5.36
CA ALA A 182 -2.88 -16.80 6.05
C ALA A 182 -1.56 -16.31 5.45
N GLY A 183 -1.48 -16.23 4.12
CA GLY A 183 -0.33 -15.74 3.40
C GLY A 183 -0.04 -14.25 3.62
N LEU A 184 -1.05 -13.39 3.48
CA LEU A 184 -0.89 -11.95 3.68
C LEU A 184 -0.64 -11.57 5.14
N VAL A 185 -1.03 -12.40 6.10
CA VAL A 185 -0.78 -12.14 7.52
C VAL A 185 0.54 -12.76 7.98
N ALA A 186 0.77 -14.03 7.69
CA ALA A 186 1.76 -14.84 8.40
C ALA A 186 2.83 -15.50 7.52
N SER A 187 2.69 -15.56 6.19
CA SER A 187 3.71 -16.21 5.34
C SER A 187 5.07 -15.51 5.48
N PRO A 188 6.19 -16.22 5.58
CA PRO A 188 7.53 -15.61 5.58
C PRO A 188 7.83 -14.79 4.32
N GLY A 189 7.25 -15.17 3.18
CA GLY A 189 7.43 -14.47 1.90
C GLY A 189 6.61 -13.19 1.74
N ARG A 190 5.41 -13.11 2.35
CA ARG A 190 4.43 -12.03 2.11
C ARG A 190 3.70 -11.51 3.35
N GLY A 191 3.93 -12.07 4.52
CA GLY A 191 3.12 -11.82 5.70
C GLY A 191 3.40 -10.46 6.33
N LEU A 192 2.33 -9.73 6.66
CA LEU A 192 2.41 -8.47 7.39
C LEU A 192 3.15 -8.59 8.72
N VAL A 193 3.07 -9.74 9.40
CA VAL A 193 3.80 -9.97 10.67
C VAL A 193 5.32 -9.83 10.50
N TRP A 194 5.84 -10.22 9.34
CA TRP A 194 7.27 -10.15 9.03
C TRP A 194 7.68 -8.81 8.43
N PHE A 195 6.88 -8.29 7.49
CA PHE A 195 7.26 -7.11 6.70
C PHE A 195 6.82 -5.77 7.30
N ALA A 196 5.73 -5.76 8.06
CA ALA A 196 5.19 -4.54 8.66
C ALA A 196 4.34 -4.84 9.91
N PRO A 197 4.94 -5.30 11.02
CA PRO A 197 4.22 -5.52 12.28
C PRO A 197 3.49 -4.27 12.78
N ILE A 198 3.90 -3.06 12.35
CA ILE A 198 3.19 -1.82 12.62
C ILE A 198 1.73 -1.84 12.12
N VAL A 199 1.41 -2.65 11.11
CA VAL A 199 0.05 -2.78 10.58
C VAL A 199 -0.88 -3.42 11.59
N ALA A 200 -0.45 -4.49 12.25
CA ALA A 200 -1.22 -5.15 13.30
C ALA A 200 -1.45 -4.19 14.48
N VAL A 201 -0.40 -3.45 14.90
CA VAL A 201 -0.51 -2.45 15.96
C VAL A 201 -1.47 -1.32 15.57
N GLY A 202 -1.36 -0.80 14.34
CA GLY A 202 -2.25 0.23 13.82
C GLY A 202 -3.71 -0.23 13.74
N PHE A 203 -3.95 -1.46 13.30
CA PHE A 203 -5.27 -2.06 13.27
C PHE A 203 -5.87 -2.18 14.67
N VAL A 204 -5.15 -2.82 15.61
CA VAL A 204 -5.60 -3.00 17.00
C VAL A 204 -5.91 -1.66 17.65
N ARG A 205 -5.06 -0.65 17.45
CA ARG A 205 -5.28 0.70 17.99
C ARG A 205 -6.42 1.45 17.30
N GLY A 206 -6.70 1.15 16.03
CA GLY A 206 -7.83 1.71 15.30
C GLY A 206 -9.18 1.14 15.77
N VAL A 207 -9.25 -0.16 16.06
CA VAL A 207 -10.50 -0.81 16.53
C VAL A 207 -10.77 -0.64 18.03
N ARG A 208 -9.71 -0.50 18.85
CA ARG A 208 -9.88 -0.35 20.29
C ARG A 208 -10.53 0.99 20.62
N PRO A 209 -11.61 1.02 21.41
CA PRO A 209 -12.20 2.28 21.86
C PRO A 209 -11.18 3.05 22.69
N HIS A 210 -11.08 4.35 22.44
CA HIS A 210 -10.22 5.22 23.24
C HIS A 210 -11.01 5.66 24.49
N PRO A 211 -10.45 5.58 25.71
CA PRO A 211 -11.17 5.94 26.93
C PRO A 211 -11.77 7.36 26.89
N SER A 212 -11.01 8.31 26.36
CA SER A 212 -11.45 9.70 26.18
C SER A 212 -12.38 9.95 24.97
N ALA A 213 -12.60 8.96 24.10
CA ALA A 213 -13.40 9.09 22.87
C ALA A 213 -13.90 7.71 22.39
N PRO A 214 -14.88 7.09 23.07
CA PRO A 214 -15.35 5.74 22.73
C PRO A 214 -15.97 5.65 21.32
N ASP A 215 -16.52 6.75 20.82
CA ASP A 215 -17.11 6.85 19.48
C ASP A 215 -16.15 7.37 18.41
N HIS A 216 -14.85 7.25 18.66
CA HIS A 216 -13.83 7.72 17.73
C HIS A 216 -13.97 6.99 16.36
N PRO A 217 -14.32 7.69 15.29
CA PRO A 217 -14.79 7.06 14.06
C PRO A 217 -13.67 6.38 13.27
N TRP A 218 -12.40 6.56 13.65
CA TRP A 218 -11.25 5.89 13.05
C TRP A 218 -11.29 4.35 13.14
N ARG A 219 -12.20 3.78 13.96
CA ARG A 219 -12.57 2.35 13.87
C ARG A 219 -13.02 1.95 12.47
N LEU A 220 -13.66 2.86 11.73
CA LEU A 220 -14.10 2.64 10.35
C LEU A 220 -12.92 2.59 9.37
N ALA A 221 -11.83 3.32 9.65
CA ALA A 221 -10.59 3.18 8.88
C ALA A 221 -9.97 1.79 9.10
N ALA A 222 -9.97 1.29 10.33
CA ALA A 222 -9.50 -0.07 10.63
C ALA A 222 -10.40 -1.15 9.98
N VAL A 223 -11.73 -0.96 9.97
CA VAL A 223 -12.64 -1.81 9.19
C VAL A 223 -12.28 -1.77 7.70
N GLY A 224 -12.00 -0.60 7.14
CA GLY A 224 -11.50 -0.46 5.76
C GLY A 224 -10.20 -1.23 5.51
N MET A 225 -9.26 -1.22 6.47
CA MET A 225 -8.03 -2.02 6.39
C MET A 225 -8.31 -3.53 6.38
N LEU A 226 -9.25 -4.00 7.20
CA LEU A 226 -9.67 -5.40 7.23
C LEU A 226 -10.35 -5.81 5.91
N LEU A 227 -11.26 -4.99 5.41
CA LEU A 227 -11.91 -5.22 4.13
C LEU A 227 -10.89 -5.22 2.98
N GLN A 228 -9.87 -4.36 3.06
CA GLN A 228 -8.75 -4.36 2.11
C GLN A 228 -7.96 -5.67 2.16
N LEU A 229 -7.64 -6.18 3.36
CA LEU A 229 -6.98 -7.47 3.54
C LEU A 229 -7.82 -8.60 2.92
N VAL A 230 -9.12 -8.65 3.22
CA VAL A 230 -10.02 -9.68 2.67
C VAL A 230 -10.13 -9.56 1.15
N ALA A 231 -10.26 -8.36 0.60
CA ALA A 231 -10.31 -8.14 -0.85
C ALA A 231 -9.03 -8.60 -1.54
N MET A 232 -7.86 -8.34 -0.95
CA MET A 232 -6.58 -8.78 -1.53
C MET A 232 -6.36 -10.29 -1.33
N ALA A 233 -6.89 -10.90 -0.27
CA ALA A 233 -6.87 -12.35 -0.08
C ALA A 233 -7.78 -13.09 -1.07
N LEU A 234 -8.90 -12.48 -1.48
CA LEU A 234 -9.77 -12.99 -2.53
C LEU A 234 -9.11 -12.96 -3.92
N PHE A 235 -8.15 -12.06 -4.13
CA PHE A 235 -7.56 -11.82 -5.45
C PHE A 235 -6.73 -13.03 -5.89
N PHE A 236 -6.90 -13.49 -7.14
CA PHE A 236 -6.22 -14.68 -7.66
C PHE A 236 -4.69 -14.64 -7.48
N LYS A 237 -4.11 -13.44 -7.58
CA LYS A 237 -2.69 -13.16 -7.36
C LYS A 237 -2.48 -12.42 -6.04
N TRP A 238 -3.06 -12.94 -4.95
CA TRP A 238 -3.01 -12.31 -3.62
C TRP A 238 -1.59 -12.02 -3.14
N HIS A 239 -0.60 -12.82 -3.56
CA HIS A 239 0.81 -12.62 -3.21
C HIS A 239 1.45 -11.42 -3.93
N GLY A 240 0.77 -10.81 -4.90
CA GLY A 240 1.20 -9.55 -5.52
C GLY A 240 2.28 -9.68 -6.58
N GLY A 241 2.61 -10.90 -7.04
CA GLY A 241 3.66 -11.15 -8.03
C GLY A 241 5.05 -10.76 -7.56
N GLN A 242 5.90 -10.30 -8.49
CA GLN A 242 7.28 -9.96 -8.21
C GLN A 242 7.40 -8.64 -7.43
N ALA A 243 7.62 -8.72 -6.12
CA ALA A 243 7.69 -7.56 -5.25
C ALA A 243 8.41 -7.87 -3.93
N PHE A 244 8.85 -6.85 -3.21
CA PHE A 244 9.29 -7.02 -1.83
C PHE A 244 8.10 -6.91 -0.87
N GLY A 245 7.79 -7.97 -0.10
CA GLY A 245 6.71 -7.99 0.89
C GLY A 245 5.28 -7.99 0.32
N PRO A 246 4.24 -7.75 1.15
CA PRO A 246 2.83 -7.72 0.76
C PRO A 246 2.45 -6.43 0.01
N ARG A 247 2.97 -6.24 -1.20
CA ARG A 247 2.77 -5.03 -2.01
C ARG A 247 1.30 -4.63 -2.21
N LEU A 248 0.37 -5.59 -2.22
CA LEU A 248 -1.07 -5.30 -2.34
C LEU A 248 -1.65 -4.55 -1.13
N LEU A 249 -0.94 -4.57 0.01
CA LEU A 249 -1.30 -3.90 1.27
C LEU A 249 -0.37 -2.72 1.58
N ALA A 250 0.33 -2.20 0.56
CA ALA A 250 1.25 -1.07 0.73
C ALA A 250 0.53 0.16 1.29
N GLU A 251 -0.60 0.57 0.71
CA GLU A 251 -1.40 1.71 1.17
C GLU A 251 -1.99 1.50 2.58
N THR A 252 -2.43 0.27 2.86
CA THR A 252 -2.89 -0.14 4.20
C THR A 252 -1.79 0.10 5.23
N THR A 253 -0.53 -0.14 4.87
CA THR A 253 0.62 0.09 5.77
C THR A 253 0.78 1.57 6.13
N TRP A 254 0.51 2.48 5.20
CA TRP A 254 0.58 3.93 5.44
C TRP A 254 -0.52 4.40 6.38
N VAL A 255 -1.76 3.96 6.14
CA VAL A 255 -2.90 4.27 7.04
C VAL A 255 -2.66 3.66 8.43
N ALA A 256 -2.18 2.42 8.49
CA ALA A 256 -1.88 1.77 9.76
C ALA A 256 -0.75 2.45 10.53
N THR A 257 0.29 2.93 9.83
CA THR A 257 1.37 3.72 10.44
C THR A 257 0.83 4.99 11.08
N PHE A 258 -0.06 5.70 10.39
CA PHE A 258 -0.77 6.85 10.98
C PHE A 258 -1.60 6.46 12.21
N LEU A 259 -2.38 5.37 12.15
CA LEU A 259 -3.15 4.91 13.29
C LEU A 259 -2.24 4.51 14.48
N ALA A 260 -1.09 3.90 14.20
CA ALA A 260 -0.14 3.40 15.19
C ALA A 260 0.73 4.51 15.83
N LEU A 261 1.09 5.56 15.10
CA LEU A 261 2.03 6.59 15.59
C LEU A 261 1.43 8.00 15.61
N GLY A 262 0.55 8.31 14.67
CA GLY A 262 -0.10 9.61 14.50
C GLY A 262 -1.28 9.86 15.44
N THR A 263 -1.79 8.84 16.13
CA THR A 263 -2.85 8.99 17.16
C THR A 263 -2.28 8.92 18.58
N ARG A 264 -3.00 9.41 19.60
CA ARG A 264 -2.55 9.40 21.01
C ARG A 264 -2.18 7.99 21.48
N ILE A 265 -0.94 7.80 21.92
CA ILE A 265 -0.41 6.49 22.36
C ILE A 265 -0.46 6.45 23.89
N ASP A 266 -1.05 5.40 24.45
CA ASP A 266 -1.01 5.12 25.87
C ASP A 266 0.35 4.52 26.26
N ASP A 267 0.84 4.79 27.46
CA ASP A 267 2.17 4.35 27.92
C ASP A 267 2.39 2.84 27.79
N ARG A 268 1.34 2.04 28.06
CA ARG A 268 1.37 0.57 27.94
C ARG A 268 1.64 0.10 26.50
N ALA A 269 1.15 0.84 25.50
CA ALA A 269 1.30 0.48 24.09
C ALA A 269 2.58 1.06 23.47
N ARG A 270 3.25 2.00 24.15
CA ARG A 270 4.40 2.72 23.62
C ARG A 270 5.54 1.78 23.22
N HIS A 271 5.90 0.84 24.08
CA HIS A 271 6.99 -0.10 23.77
C HIS A 271 6.65 -0.98 22.56
N LEU A 272 5.44 -1.54 22.51
CA LEU A 272 4.98 -2.35 21.39
C LEU A 272 4.98 -1.56 20.07
N VAL A 273 4.47 -0.33 20.08
CA VAL A 273 4.48 0.56 18.91
C VAL A 273 5.90 0.85 18.45
N THR A 274 6.82 1.15 19.38
CA THR A 274 8.22 1.42 19.06
C THR A 274 8.91 0.19 18.45
N VAL A 275 8.77 -0.99 19.07
CA VAL A 275 9.35 -2.23 18.53
C VAL A 275 8.79 -2.53 17.14
N ALA A 276 7.47 -2.46 16.97
CA ALA A 276 6.84 -2.70 15.68
C ALA A 276 7.30 -1.69 14.60
N ALA A 277 7.48 -0.42 14.95
CA ALA A 277 7.98 0.61 14.05
C ALA A 277 9.45 0.34 13.66
N VAL A 278 10.32 0.02 14.63
CA VAL A 278 11.73 -0.31 14.38
C VAL A 278 11.84 -1.52 13.47
N VAL A 279 11.13 -2.62 13.76
CA VAL A 279 11.16 -3.82 12.92
C VAL A 279 10.67 -3.51 11.50
N THR A 280 9.57 -2.76 11.37
CA THR A 280 9.04 -2.35 10.05
C THR A 280 10.07 -1.52 9.25
N CYS A 281 10.76 -0.58 9.91
CA CYS A 281 11.81 0.22 9.27
C CYS A 281 13.02 -0.62 8.88
N VAL A 282 13.50 -1.49 9.77
CA VAL A 282 14.66 -2.37 9.49
C VAL A 282 14.36 -3.24 8.28
N VAL A 283 13.19 -3.88 8.24
CA VAL A 283 12.79 -4.73 7.12
C VAL A 283 12.64 -3.93 5.83
N GLY A 284 12.04 -2.74 5.88
CA GLY A 284 11.93 -1.89 4.70
C GLY A 284 13.28 -1.39 4.19
N LEU A 285 14.23 -1.03 5.06
CA LEU A 285 15.59 -0.65 4.67
C LEU A 285 16.37 -1.83 4.09
N LEU A 286 16.23 -3.03 4.65
CA LEU A 286 16.77 -4.26 4.07
C LEU A 286 16.20 -4.51 2.67
N GLY A 287 14.89 -4.29 2.48
CA GLY A 287 14.24 -4.29 1.17
C GLY A 287 14.85 -3.29 0.20
N LEU A 288 15.02 -2.04 0.63
CA LEU A 288 15.51 -0.96 -0.21
C LEU A 288 16.92 -1.21 -0.75
N TYR A 289 17.83 -1.72 0.09
CA TYR A 289 19.24 -1.88 -0.28
C TYR A 289 19.63 -3.32 -0.67
N GLY A 290 18.91 -4.31 -0.14
CA GLY A 290 19.24 -5.73 -0.27
C GLY A 290 18.39 -6.49 -1.27
N TRP A 291 17.15 -6.06 -1.54
CA TRP A 291 16.25 -6.85 -2.40
C TRP A 291 16.66 -6.77 -3.87
N ARG A 292 16.87 -7.94 -4.47
CA ARG A 292 17.06 -8.10 -5.91
C ARG A 292 16.01 -9.08 -6.42
N PRO A 293 15.10 -8.67 -7.32
CA PRO A 293 14.07 -9.57 -7.87
C PRO A 293 14.65 -10.87 -8.41
N GLN A 294 15.84 -10.81 -9.02
CA GLN A 294 16.51 -11.95 -9.64
C GLN A 294 16.92 -13.05 -8.64
N GLN A 295 17.16 -12.71 -7.37
CA GLN A 295 17.67 -13.67 -6.38
C GLN A 295 16.60 -14.64 -5.87
N TRP A 296 15.34 -14.22 -5.86
CA TRP A 296 14.28 -15.00 -5.24
C TRP A 296 13.09 -15.21 -6.17
N GLU A 297 12.51 -14.14 -6.71
CA GLU A 297 11.29 -14.19 -7.52
C GLU A 297 11.48 -14.97 -8.83
N LEU A 298 12.59 -14.73 -9.54
CA LEU A 298 12.87 -15.42 -10.79
C LEU A 298 13.30 -16.87 -10.59
N ARG A 299 13.84 -17.19 -9.41
CA ARG A 299 14.28 -18.56 -9.08
C ARG A 299 13.10 -19.45 -8.72
N ARG A 300 12.19 -18.96 -7.88
CA ARG A 300 11.08 -19.76 -7.34
C ARG A 300 9.79 -19.62 -8.11
N VAL A 301 9.62 -18.53 -8.85
CA VAL A 301 8.42 -18.25 -9.65
C VAL A 301 7.15 -18.48 -8.80
N PRO A 302 6.89 -17.64 -7.77
CA PRO A 302 5.79 -17.88 -6.81
C PRO A 302 4.40 -17.95 -7.44
N ASP A 303 4.27 -17.46 -8.68
CA ASP A 303 3.07 -17.61 -9.51
C ASP A 303 2.76 -19.09 -9.83
N VAL A 304 3.77 -19.97 -9.83
CA VAL A 304 3.65 -21.42 -10.10
C VAL A 304 3.80 -22.23 -8.80
N HIS A 305 4.73 -21.83 -7.92
CA HIS A 305 5.06 -22.54 -6.68
C HIS A 305 4.68 -21.73 -5.44
N ALA A 306 3.39 -21.78 -5.06
CA ALA A 306 2.87 -21.02 -3.91
C ALA A 306 3.44 -21.50 -2.56
N ASP A 307 3.92 -22.73 -2.48
CA ASP A 307 4.62 -23.31 -1.32
C ASP A 307 5.92 -22.57 -0.99
N ALA A 308 6.59 -21.99 -1.99
CA ALA A 308 7.79 -21.16 -1.79
C ALA A 308 7.51 -19.92 -0.92
N LEU A 309 6.25 -19.47 -0.82
CA LEU A 309 5.87 -18.36 0.07
C LEU A 309 5.95 -18.76 1.56
N TRP A 310 5.92 -20.05 1.85
CA TRP A 310 5.87 -20.62 3.20
C TRP A 310 7.23 -21.13 3.69
N ASP A 311 8.23 -21.21 2.81
CA ASP A 311 9.59 -21.56 3.17
C ASP A 311 10.30 -20.38 3.85
N PHE A 312 10.59 -20.52 5.14
CA PHE A 312 11.31 -19.50 5.91
C PHE A 312 12.79 -19.41 5.50
N GLY A 313 13.42 -20.57 5.25
CA GLY A 313 14.81 -20.67 4.85
C GLY A 313 15.05 -20.07 3.48
N ASP A 314 14.02 -20.07 2.64
CA ASP A 314 14.01 -19.46 1.32
C ASP A 314 12.92 -18.39 1.17
N SER A 315 12.98 -17.36 2.02
CA SER A 315 12.14 -16.16 1.94
C SER A 315 12.91 -14.99 1.31
N PRO A 316 12.23 -13.91 0.85
CA PRO A 316 12.89 -12.71 0.38
C PRO A 316 13.84 -12.10 1.41
N LEU A 317 13.58 -12.29 2.71
CA LEU A 317 14.44 -11.81 3.79
C LEU A 317 15.67 -12.70 3.97
N SER A 318 15.52 -14.02 3.97
CA SER A 318 16.66 -14.94 4.12
C SER A 318 17.57 -14.93 2.89
N ALA A 319 17.01 -14.78 1.69
CA ALA A 319 17.76 -14.72 0.44
C ALA A 319 18.79 -13.58 0.39
N MET A 320 18.56 -12.49 1.15
CA MET A 320 19.51 -11.38 1.28
C MET A 320 20.82 -11.77 1.99
N PHE A 321 20.78 -12.81 2.84
CA PHE A 321 21.92 -13.25 3.63
C PHE A 321 22.63 -14.44 2.97
N VAL A 322 21.88 -15.38 2.38
CA VAL A 322 22.45 -16.63 1.82
C VAL A 322 23.23 -16.39 0.53
N TYR A 323 22.81 -15.46 -0.34
CA TYR A 323 23.41 -15.32 -1.68
C TYR A 323 24.79 -14.63 -1.69
N ARG A 324 25.28 -14.18 -0.53
CA ARG A 324 26.57 -13.48 -0.46
C ARG A 324 27.75 -14.45 -0.60
N ASP A 325 27.56 -15.72 -0.25
CA ASP A 325 28.65 -16.71 -0.20
C ASP A 325 28.99 -17.32 -1.56
N HIS A 326 28.02 -17.47 -2.48
CA HIS A 326 28.28 -18.05 -3.80
C HIS A 326 29.07 -17.16 -4.76
N ARG A 327 29.24 -15.85 -4.48
CA ARG A 327 30.14 -14.99 -5.27
C ARG A 327 31.60 -15.03 -4.81
N ALA A 328 31.87 -15.57 -3.62
CA ALA A 328 33.24 -15.72 -3.12
C ALA A 328 33.89 -17.03 -3.59
N GLY A 329 33.10 -18.05 -3.93
CA GLY A 329 33.58 -19.28 -4.58
C GLY A 329 33.58 -19.12 -6.09
N GLY A 330 34.74 -18.79 -6.67
CA GLY A 330 34.90 -18.73 -8.12
C GLY A 330 34.56 -20.07 -8.80
N HIS A 331 33.89 -19.98 -9.94
CA HIS A 331 33.77 -20.96 -11.03
C HIS A 331 32.62 -21.98 -11.12
N ASP A 332 31.87 -22.32 -10.07
CA ASP A 332 30.82 -23.36 -10.19
C ASP A 332 29.41 -22.86 -9.86
N ALA A 333 28.98 -21.74 -10.47
CA ALA A 333 27.56 -21.43 -10.48
C ALA A 333 26.86 -22.45 -11.40
N PRO A 334 25.86 -23.23 -10.93
CA PRO A 334 25.11 -24.12 -11.79
C PRO A 334 24.54 -23.30 -12.95
N PRO A 335 24.54 -23.83 -14.19
CA PRO A 335 24.06 -23.10 -15.36
C PRO A 335 22.67 -22.58 -15.04
N THR A 336 22.56 -21.26 -14.92
CA THR A 336 21.26 -20.61 -14.77
C THR A 336 20.48 -20.97 -16.01
N HIS A 337 19.36 -21.68 -15.85
CA HIS A 337 18.46 -21.93 -16.97
C HIS A 337 17.98 -20.59 -17.52
N GLY A 338 18.68 -20.14 -18.56
CA GLY A 338 18.51 -18.83 -19.15
C GLY A 338 17.37 -18.96 -20.13
N ILE A 339 16.27 -18.28 -19.87
CA ILE A 339 15.24 -18.09 -20.89
C ILE A 339 15.68 -16.89 -21.72
N GLU A 340 16.31 -17.16 -22.86
CA GLU A 340 16.62 -16.12 -23.83
C GLU A 340 15.36 -15.83 -24.65
N CYS A 341 14.87 -14.60 -24.59
CA CYS A 341 13.79 -14.14 -25.45
C CYS A 341 14.41 -13.59 -26.73
N ARG A 342 14.26 -14.33 -27.84
CA ARG A 342 14.77 -13.90 -29.14
C ARG A 342 13.93 -12.77 -29.70
N ALA A 343 14.51 -12.00 -30.64
CA ALA A 343 13.83 -10.90 -31.32
C ALA A 343 12.58 -11.34 -32.10
N ASP A 344 12.44 -12.64 -32.40
CA ASP A 344 11.26 -13.25 -33.03
C ASP A 344 10.14 -13.62 -32.04
N GLY A 345 10.32 -13.36 -30.74
CA GLY A 345 9.35 -13.67 -29.69
C GLY A 345 9.39 -15.12 -29.20
N THR A 346 10.33 -15.95 -29.67
CA THR A 346 10.51 -17.32 -29.17
C THR A 346 11.33 -17.32 -27.86
N LEU A 347 10.85 -18.10 -26.88
CA LEU A 347 11.55 -18.33 -25.61
C LEU A 347 12.37 -19.62 -25.75
N ARG A 348 13.69 -19.53 -25.67
CA ARG A 348 14.58 -20.70 -25.71
C ARG A 348 15.19 -20.89 -24.32
N SER A 349 14.91 -22.03 -23.70
CA SER A 349 15.57 -22.45 -22.45
C SER A 349 16.92 -23.07 -22.79
N PHE A 350 17.98 -22.59 -22.15
CA PHE A 350 19.31 -23.22 -22.19
C PHE A 350 19.71 -23.69 -20.80
#